data_AF-A0A3N5HF90-F1
#
_entry.id   AF-A0A3N5HF90-F1
#
_cell.length_a   1.000
_cell.length_b   1.000
_cell.length_c   1.000
_cell.angle_alpha   90.00
_cell.angle_beta   90.00
_cell.angle_gamma   90.00
#
_symmetry.space_group_name_H-M   'P 1'
#
loop_
_entity.id
_entity.type
_entity.pdbx_description
1 polymer ?
#
loop_
_entity_poly.entity_id
_entity_poly.type
_entity_poly.pdbx_seq_one_letter_code
_entity_poly.pdbx_strand_id
1 'polypeptide(L)'
;MKFSRIAFLASDSPEARKAVGRLTRRHGNADPDSADVVVALGGDGHMLQILHRFVSTGTPIYGMNRGTIGFLMNDFQDNHLPERLQAAEMTTIHPLRMVA
;
A
#
# COMPACT_ATOMS: atom_id res chain seq x y z
N MET A 1 2.49 4.90 15.91
CA MET A 1 3.16 3.60 15.62
C MET A 1 4.43 3.87 14.83
N LYS A 2 5.50 3.10 15.04
CA LYS A 2 6.76 3.27 14.27
C LYS A 2 6.78 2.22 13.15
N PHE A 3 6.47 2.63 11.92
CA PHE A 3 6.54 1.75 10.75
C PHE A 3 8.01 1.56 10.36
N SER A 4 8.61 0.44 10.78
CA SER A 4 10.03 0.15 10.52
C SER A 4 10.20 -0.88 9.42
N ARG A 5 9.27 -1.84 9.33
CA ARG A 5 9.24 -2.88 8.30
C ARG A 5 8.15 -2.57 7.30
N ILE A 6 8.55 -2.12 6.11
CA ILE A 6 7.64 -1.76 5.02
C ILE A 6 7.73 -2.85 3.95
N ALA A 7 6.58 -3.42 3.61
CA ALA A 7 6.45 -4.29 2.44
C ALA A 7 5.89 -3.50 1.27
N PHE A 8 6.46 -3.67 0.09
CA PHE A 8 6.05 -2.96 -1.12
C PHE A 8 5.45 -3.95 -2.12
N LEU A 9 4.20 -3.71 -2.53
CA LEU A 9 3.50 -4.50 -3.53
C LEU A 9 3.19 -3.60 -4.74
N ALA A 10 3.49 -4.10 -5.95
CA ALA A 10 3.18 -3.42 -7.21
C ALA A 10 2.05 -4.15 -7.94
N SER A 11 1.22 -3.38 -8.64
CA SER A 11 0.40 -3.91 -9.71
C SER A 11 1.24 -4.30 -10.93
N ASP A 12 0.60 -4.90 -11.93
CA ASP A 12 1.27 -5.29 -13.17
C ASP A 12 1.72 -4.12 -14.06
N SER A 13 1.41 -2.87 -13.68
CA SER A 13 1.84 -1.72 -14.46
C SER A 13 3.37 -1.54 -14.40
N PRO A 14 4.04 -1.29 -15.54
CA PRO A 14 5.47 -0.98 -15.57
C PRO A 14 5.85 0.16 -14.63
N GLU A 15 4.96 1.13 -14.47
CA GLU A 15 5.08 2.26 -13.58
C GLU A 15 5.13 1.84 -12.11
N ALA A 16 4.20 1.00 -11.66
CA ALA A 16 4.15 0.52 -10.28
C ALA A 16 5.39 -0.31 -9.94
N ARG A 17 5.81 -1.21 -10.85
CA ARG A 17 7.02 -2.02 -10.68
C ARG A 17 8.29 -1.17 -10.57
N LYS A 18 8.42 -0.13 -11.41
CA LYS A 18 9.53 0.84 -11.31
C LYS A 18 9.54 1.58 -9.98
N ALA A 19 8.36 1.94 -9.47
CA ALA A 19 8.20 2.65 -8.20
C ALA A 19 8.57 1.78 -7.00
N VAL A 20 8.09 0.53 -6.94
CA VAL A 20 8.53 -0.47 -5.93
C VAL A 20 10.05 -0.60 -5.97
N GLY A 21 10.65 -0.79 -7.14
CA GLY A 21 12.11 -0.90 -7.23
C GLY A 21 12.88 0.33 -6.71
N ARG A 22 12.31 1.54 -6.81
CA ARG A 22 12.90 2.75 -6.22
C ARG A 22 12.74 2.84 -4.70
N LEU A 23 11.59 2.42 -4.19
CA LEU A 23 11.29 2.45 -2.76
C LEU A 23 12.02 1.33 -2.03
N THR A 24 12.04 0.11 -2.59
CA THR A 24 12.79 -1.03 -2.06
C THR A 24 14.28 -0.73 -1.94
N ARG A 25 14.87 -0.01 -2.90
CA ARG A 25 16.29 0.40 -2.80
C ARG A 25 16.58 1.37 -1.66
N ARG A 26 15.59 2.18 -1.25
CA ARG A 26 15.77 3.21 -0.20
C ARG A 26 15.35 2.74 1.18
N HIS A 27 14.32 1.91 1.27
CA HIS A 27 13.69 1.52 2.54
C HIS A 27 13.79 0.01 2.82
N GLY A 28 14.35 -0.77 1.91
CA GLY A 28 14.29 -2.24 1.96
C GLY A 28 12.92 -2.76 1.53
N ASN A 29 12.74 -4.08 1.59
CA ASN A 29 11.43 -4.70 1.38
C ASN A 29 11.28 -5.86 2.37
N ALA A 30 10.39 -5.68 3.35
CA ALA A 30 10.06 -6.74 4.29
C ALA A 30 9.09 -7.75 3.65
N ASP A 31 9.01 -8.94 4.24
CA ASP A 31 7.96 -9.89 3.89
C ASP A 31 6.59 -9.30 4.27
N PRO A 32 5.61 -9.22 3.34
CA PRO A 32 4.28 -8.70 3.60
C PRO A 32 3.57 -9.33 4.81
N ASP A 33 3.80 -10.62 5.07
CA ASP A 33 3.14 -11.33 6.17
C ASP A 33 3.77 -10.98 7.54
N SER A 34 4.95 -10.34 7.52
CA SER A 34 5.66 -9.86 8.71
C SER A 34 5.77 -8.34 8.77
N ALA A 35 5.23 -7.59 7.81
CA ALA A 35 5.42 -6.15 7.72
C ALA A 35 4.57 -5.39 8.75
N ASP A 36 5.07 -4.23 9.18
CA ASP A 36 4.29 -3.31 10.03
C ASP A 36 3.27 -2.52 9.20
N VAL A 37 3.54 -2.37 7.90
CA VAL A 37 2.67 -1.72 6.92
C VAL A 37 2.96 -2.25 5.52
N VAL A 38 1.91 -2.44 4.73
CA VAL A 38 1.99 -2.81 3.32
C VAL A 38 1.71 -1.58 2.46
N VAL A 39 2.65 -1.21 1.62
CA VAL A 39 2.51 -0.13 0.65
C VAL A 39 2.11 -0.72 -0.70
N ALA A 40 0.89 -0.43 -1.13
CA ALA A 40 0.34 -0.84 -2.42
C ALA A 40 0.59 0.25 -3.47
N LEU A 41 1.28 -0.08 -4.56
CA LEU A 41 1.55 0.81 -5.68
C LEU A 41 0.76 0.35 -6.90
N GLY A 42 -0.20 1.16 -7.37
CA GLY A 42 -1.02 0.76 -8.51
C GLY A 42 -2.31 1.55 -8.64
N GLY A 43 -3.40 0.81 -8.90
CA GLY A 43 -4.77 1.29 -9.08
C GLY A 43 -5.69 0.89 -7.92
N ASP A 44 -6.91 1.41 -7.88
CA ASP A 44 -7.88 1.13 -6.80
C ASP A 44 -8.24 -0.36 -6.76
N GLY A 45 -8.36 -1.02 -7.93
CA GLY A 45 -8.59 -2.46 -8.00
C GLY A 45 -7.45 -3.29 -7.39
N HIS A 46 -6.20 -2.83 -7.52
CA HIS A 46 -5.06 -3.49 -6.90
C HIS A 46 -5.06 -3.29 -5.38
N MET A 47 -5.41 -2.08 -4.92
CA MET A 47 -5.59 -1.78 -3.51
C MET A 47 -6.67 -2.68 -2.88
N LEU A 48 -7.81 -2.87 -3.56
CA LEU A 48 -8.88 -3.78 -3.10
C LEU A 48 -8.43 -5.24 -3.06
N GLN A 49 -7.66 -5.70 -4.04
CA GLN A 49 -7.07 -7.04 -4.02
C GLN A 49 -6.14 -7.25 -2.82
N ILE A 50 -5.31 -6.25 -2.52
CA ILE A 50 -4.41 -6.28 -1.35
C ILE A 50 -5.22 -6.22 -0.06
N LEU A 51 -6.20 -5.33 0.04
CA LEU A 51 -7.14 -5.28 1.18
C LEU A 51 -7.79 -6.63 1.43
N HIS A 52 -8.30 -7.29 0.38
CA HIS A 52 -8.90 -8.62 0.51
C HIS A 52 -7.89 -9.68 0.94
N ARG A 53 -6.64 -9.61 0.48
CA ARG A 53 -5.57 -10.56 0.87
C ARG A 53 -5.14 -10.39 2.34
N PHE A 54 -5.06 -9.16 2.84
CA PHE A 54 -4.59 -8.85 4.19
C PHE A 54 -5.72 -8.53 5.17
N VAL A 55 -6.99 -8.67 4.77
CA VAL A 55 -8.15 -8.40 5.63
C VAL A 55 -8.11 -9.22 6.93
N SER A 56 -7.55 -10.43 6.88
CA SER A 56 -7.44 -11.34 8.02
C SER A 56 -6.19 -11.11 8.88
N THR A 57 -5.19 -10.37 8.40
CA THR A 57 -3.94 -10.13 9.13
C THR A 57 -4.00 -8.87 9.99
N GLY A 58 -4.91 -7.95 9.68
CA GLY A 58 -5.00 -6.65 10.35
C GLY A 58 -3.85 -5.70 10.02
N THR A 59 -2.99 -6.06 9.05
CA THR A 59 -1.86 -5.24 8.63
C THR A 59 -2.38 -3.99 7.93
N PRO A 60 -2.00 -2.78 8.35
CA PRO A 60 -2.44 -1.56 7.68
C PRO A 60 -1.86 -1.50 6.26
N ILE A 61 -2.68 -1.03 5.32
CA ILE A 61 -2.31 -0.90 3.92
C ILE A 61 -2.33 0.57 3.52
N TYR A 62 -1.26 1.01 2.88
CA TYR A 62 -1.10 2.36 2.36
C TYR A 62 -1.07 2.34 0.84
N GLY A 63 -2.12 2.87 0.20
CA GLY A 63 -2.21 2.96 -1.26
C GLY A 63 -1.51 4.19 -1.81
N MET A 64 -0.67 4.01 -2.84
CA MET A 64 -0.07 5.06 -3.66
C MET A 64 -0.38 4.86 -5.14
N ASN A 65 -0.87 5.93 -5.76
CA ASN A 65 -1.25 5.95 -7.16
C ASN A 65 -0.11 6.41 -8.04
N ARG A 66 0.12 5.71 -9.16
CA ARG A 66 1.18 6.01 -10.14
C ARG A 66 0.61 6.31 -11.53
N GLY A 67 -0.43 7.14 -11.63
CA GLY A 67 -1.02 7.52 -12.94
C GLY A 67 -2.15 8.56 -12.89
N THR A 68 -3.35 8.16 -12.46
CA THR A 68 -4.60 8.93 -12.59
C THR A 68 -5.31 9.00 -11.25
N ILE A 69 -5.84 10.15 -10.82
CA ILE A 69 -6.57 10.34 -9.55
C ILE A 69 -7.49 9.14 -9.27
N GLY A 70 -7.20 8.40 -8.20
CA GLY A 70 -7.99 7.26 -7.72
C GLY A 70 -8.70 7.66 -6.43
N PHE A 71 -9.81 6.99 -6.10
CA PHE A 71 -10.61 7.35 -4.93
C PHE A 71 -9.95 6.94 -3.60
N LEU A 72 -9.07 5.93 -3.62
CA LEU A 72 -8.52 5.30 -2.41
C LEU A 72 -7.01 5.47 -2.23
N MET A 73 -6.32 6.11 -3.18
CA MET A 73 -4.86 6.10 -3.22
C MET A 73 -4.26 7.50 -3.15
N ASN A 74 -3.19 7.62 -2.36
CA ASN A 74 -2.43 8.85 -2.22
C ASN A 74 -1.57 9.10 -3.47
N ASP A 75 -1.23 10.36 -3.74
CA ASP A 75 -0.26 10.67 -4.79
C ASP A 75 1.10 10.02 -4.49
N PHE A 76 1.68 9.44 -5.52
CA PHE A 76 3.04 8.92 -5.47
C PHE A 76 4.02 10.06 -5.21
N GLN A 77 4.69 10.01 -4.07
CA GLN A 77 5.85 10.84 -3.80
C GLN A 77 6.96 9.97 -3.23
N ASP A 78 8.13 10.12 -3.83
CA ASP A 78 9.33 9.35 -3.53
C ASP A 78 10.02 9.80 -2.23
N ASN A 79 9.61 10.93 -1.63
CA ASN A 79 10.27 11.54 -0.48
C ASN A 79 9.41 11.46 0.79
N HIS A 80 10.07 11.38 1.94
CA HIS A 80 9.46 11.38 3.28
C HIS A 80 8.36 10.31 3.49
N LEU A 81 8.50 9.14 2.86
CA LEU A 81 7.55 8.04 3.01
C LEU A 81 7.34 7.64 4.49
N PRO A 82 8.38 7.46 5.33
CA PRO A 82 8.20 7.13 6.74
C PRO A 82 7.39 8.17 7.52
N GLU A 83 7.63 9.45 7.29
CA GLU A 83 6.92 10.57 7.92
C GLU A 83 5.46 10.62 7.46
N ARG A 84 5.21 10.41 6.16
CA ARG A 84 3.87 10.32 5.60
C ARG A 84 3.09 9.14 6.15
N LEU A 85 3.73 7.98 6.31
CA LEU A 85 3.11 6.81 6.94
C LEU A 85 2.74 7.11 8.39
N GLN A 86 3.59 7.82 9.13
CA GLN A 86 3.29 8.23 10.51
C GLN A 86 2.19 9.29 10.61
N ALA A 87 2.10 10.20 9.64
CA ALA A 87 1.07 11.23 9.58
C ALA A 87 -0.25 10.74 8.93
N ALA A 88 -0.26 9.54 8.34
CA ALA A 88 -1.43 8.99 7.67
C ALA A 88 -2.54 8.69 8.67
N GLU A 89 -3.76 9.06 8.31
CA GLU A 89 -4.95 8.70 9.07
C GLU A 89 -5.40 7.28 8.69
N MET A 90 -5.59 6.44 9.71
CA MET A 90 -6.04 5.07 9.50
C MET A 90 -7.56 5.06 9.30
N THR A 91 -8.02 4.56 8.16
CA THR A 91 -9.44 4.34 7.89
C THR A 91 -9.73 2.85 7.82
N THR A 92 -10.73 2.40 8.60
CA THR A 92 -11.24 1.04 8.54
C THR A 92 -12.27 0.91 7.42
N ILE A 93 -12.01 0.03 6.45
CA ILE A 93 -12.96 -0.27 5.39
C ILE A 93 -13.73 -1.54 5.77
N HIS A 94 -15.07 -1.46 5.76
CA HIS A 94 -15.95 -2.60 5.94
C HIS A 94 -16.45 -3.10 4.58
N PRO A 95 -15.86 -4.16 4.00
CA PRO A 95 -16.33 -4.69 2.73
C PRO A 95 -17.76 -5.23 2.86
N LEU A 96 -18.65 -4.82 1.94
CA LEU A 96 -20.02 -5.33 1.88
C LEU A 96 -19.99 -6.77 1.36
N ARG A 97 -20.53 -7.70 2.15
CA ARG A 97 -20.72 -9.10 1.73
C ARG A 97 -22.16 -9.28 1.23
N MET A 98 -22.32 -9.54 -0.07
CA MET A 98 -23.61 -9.92 -0.63
C MET A 98 -23.78 -11.44 -0.48
N VAL A 99 -24.92 -11.86 0.08
CA VAL A 99 -25.32 -13.27 0.16
C VAL A 99 -26.54 -13.39 -0.75
N ALA A 100 -26.42 -14.18 -1.81
CA ALA A 100 -27.50 -14.44 -2.76
C ALA A 100 -28.32 -15.66 -2.35
#